data_AF-A0A4D4LWB9-F1
#
_entry.id   AF-A0A4D4LWB9-F1
#
_cell.length_a   1.000
_cell.length_b   1.000
_cell.length_c   1.000
_cell.angle_alpha   90.00
_cell.angle_beta   90.00
_cell.angle_gamma   90.00
#
_symmetry.space_group_name_H-M   'P 1'
#
loop_
_entity.id
_entity.type
_entity.pdbx_description
1 polymer ?
#
loop_
_entity_poly.entity_id
_entity_poly.type
_entity_poly.pdbx_seq_one_letter_code
_entity_poly.pdbx_strand_id
1 'polypeptide(L)'
;MTQSSFPFGSSQITTEDQWSSYFRMFQVDGVFATSENGTDLKVTASNASTVSLGAGEAVVQGTYYANTAALNVSVPTNSGGGSARNDLIVLRRDPSADATTVQYKTGGTSFPSLTQTLNGTWEIPLARVTVAAGASVVPPAGVTDVRWFVGRPPVVGSAAYRRPPVRGQLHVDNGSDVYLGDGTSWKYLGTAEDPAASTYTPVWDAGGTAISWGSGSTNIGRYKRISGNLYWVKIQLQPTGNPPAYDDPIRVTLPFTLQGSTRDLFNVAFSQATANGGLSFVGTGMTFPTEANNKIARIRVPLSEGISGTSGGINSRNILTNSPFNIQNGDILTITGTFEAA
;
A
#
# COMPACT_ATOMS: atom_id res chain seq x y z
N MET A 1 -12.76 -18.60 42.36
CA MET A 1 -12.58 -17.83 41.11
C MET A 1 -13.61 -16.72 41.10
N THR A 2 -13.23 -15.50 40.74
CA THR A 2 -14.18 -14.39 40.56
C THR A 2 -14.43 -14.24 39.07
N GLN A 3 -15.68 -14.42 38.64
CA GLN A 3 -16.13 -14.21 37.26
C GLN A 3 -17.22 -13.14 37.28
N SER A 4 -17.26 -12.29 36.25
CA SER A 4 -18.22 -11.18 36.13
C SER A 4 -18.75 -11.13 34.71
N SER A 5 -20.08 -11.08 34.56
CA SER A 5 -20.77 -11.08 33.28
C SER A 5 -21.82 -9.97 33.27
N PHE A 6 -21.65 -8.98 32.39
CA PHE A 6 -22.50 -7.79 32.27
C PHE A 6 -22.52 -7.31 30.81
N PRO A 7 -23.57 -6.60 30.34
CA PRO A 7 -24.79 -6.25 31.07
C PRO A 7 -25.87 -7.34 31.02
N PHE A 8 -26.45 -7.66 32.18
CA PHE A 8 -27.67 -8.45 32.34
C PHE A 8 -28.64 -7.73 33.28
N GLY A 9 -29.92 -8.10 33.28
CA GLY A 9 -30.92 -7.50 34.19
C GLY A 9 -30.58 -7.64 35.69
N SER A 10 -29.86 -8.69 36.06
CA SER A 10 -29.34 -8.96 37.41
C SER A 10 -27.86 -8.59 37.60
N SER A 11 -27.17 -8.10 36.56
CA SER A 11 -25.77 -7.67 36.61
C SER A 11 -25.55 -6.54 35.61
N GLN A 12 -26.00 -5.35 36.01
CA GLN A 12 -25.88 -4.12 35.24
C GLN A 12 -24.42 -3.61 35.26
N ILE A 13 -24.07 -2.74 34.30
CA ILE A 13 -22.86 -1.93 34.40
C ILE A 13 -23.15 -0.82 35.41
N THR A 14 -22.46 -0.84 36.56
CA THR A 14 -22.65 0.10 37.66
C THR A 14 -21.35 0.77 38.14
N THR A 15 -20.19 0.33 37.66
CA THR A 15 -18.90 0.98 37.95
C THR A 15 -18.21 1.51 36.69
N GLU A 16 -17.38 2.54 36.86
CA GLU A 16 -16.60 3.12 35.77
C GLU A 16 -15.66 2.10 35.11
N ASP A 17 -15.11 1.15 35.87
CA ASP A 17 -14.21 0.13 35.32
C ASP A 17 -14.97 -0.97 34.55
N GLN A 18 -16.23 -1.29 34.90
CA GLN A 18 -17.09 -2.13 34.06
C GLN A 18 -17.40 -1.45 32.73
N TRP A 19 -17.76 -0.16 32.78
CA TRP A 19 -17.96 0.66 31.57
C TRP A 19 -16.69 0.74 30.73
N SER A 20 -15.58 1.14 31.35
CA SER A 20 -14.29 1.38 30.71
C SER A 20 -13.73 0.11 30.07
N SER A 21 -13.78 -1.02 30.79
CA SER A 21 -13.34 -2.32 30.24
C SER A 21 -14.17 -2.79 29.05
N TYR A 22 -15.48 -2.55 29.06
CA TYR A 22 -16.36 -2.82 27.93
C TYR A 22 -16.08 -1.88 26.74
N PHE A 23 -15.99 -0.56 26.95
CA PHE A 23 -15.81 0.41 25.87
C PHE A 23 -14.47 0.30 25.13
N ARG A 24 -13.39 -0.08 25.83
CA ARG A 24 -12.08 -0.37 25.20
C ARG A 24 -12.12 -1.51 24.18
N MET A 25 -13.15 -2.37 24.19
CA MET A 25 -13.30 -3.43 23.19
C MET A 25 -13.75 -2.91 21.82
N PHE A 26 -14.34 -1.71 21.76
CA PHE A 26 -14.91 -1.13 20.53
C PHE A 26 -14.07 0.01 19.96
N GLN A 27 -13.35 0.76 20.80
CA GLN A 27 -12.61 1.95 20.39
C GLN A 27 -11.25 2.04 21.07
N VAL A 28 -10.20 2.23 20.26
CA VAL A 28 -8.85 2.56 20.73
C VAL A 28 -8.73 4.02 21.15
N ASP A 29 -7.90 4.27 22.17
CA ASP A 29 -7.65 5.59 22.77
C ASP A 29 -7.22 6.63 21.73
N GLY A 30 -7.77 7.84 21.82
CA GLY A 30 -7.39 8.95 20.94
C GLY A 30 -8.41 10.09 20.89
N VAL A 31 -8.04 11.14 20.17
CA VAL A 31 -8.88 12.29 19.83
C VAL A 31 -9.89 11.90 18.74
N PHE A 32 -11.15 12.31 18.89
CA PHE A 32 -12.15 12.25 17.84
C PHE A 32 -11.91 13.40 16.85
N ALA A 33 -11.27 13.07 15.72
CA ALA A 33 -10.99 14.03 14.64
C ALA A 33 -11.38 13.48 13.26
N THR A 34 -11.63 14.38 12.31
CA THR A 34 -11.83 14.05 10.89
C THR A 34 -10.53 13.98 10.09
N SER A 35 -9.45 14.59 10.59
CA SER A 35 -8.10 14.41 10.06
C SER A 35 -7.05 14.83 11.08
N GLU A 36 -5.82 14.35 10.92
CA GLU A 36 -4.65 14.77 11.70
C GLU A 36 -4.41 16.29 11.64
N ASN A 37 -4.78 16.91 10.52
CA ASN A 37 -4.69 18.36 10.32
C ASN A 37 -5.75 19.15 11.11
N GLY A 38 -6.84 18.50 11.53
CA GLY A 38 -7.96 19.11 12.24
C GLY A 38 -7.58 19.73 13.59
N THR A 39 -8.37 20.71 14.03
CA THR A 39 -8.13 21.50 15.25
C THR A 39 -8.56 20.82 16.54
N ASP A 40 -9.23 19.67 16.45
CA ASP A 40 -9.82 18.94 17.57
C ASP A 40 -8.77 18.60 18.64
N LEU A 41 -8.89 19.19 19.83
CA LEU A 41 -7.91 19.11 20.93
C LEU A 41 -6.45 19.39 20.49
N LYS A 42 -6.24 20.22 19.46
CA LYS A 42 -4.91 20.58 18.97
C LYS A 42 -4.27 21.62 19.88
N VAL A 43 -3.04 21.37 20.32
CA VAL A 43 -2.25 22.34 21.09
C VAL A 43 -1.56 23.32 20.15
N THR A 44 -1.55 24.60 20.53
CA THR A 44 -0.90 25.70 19.82
C THR A 44 -0.20 26.64 20.81
N ALA A 45 0.75 27.44 20.34
CA ALA A 45 1.45 28.43 21.16
C ALA A 45 1.70 29.72 20.37
N SER A 46 1.88 30.83 21.08
CA SER A 46 1.89 32.19 20.54
C SER A 46 2.97 33.10 21.14
N ASN A 47 4.02 32.53 21.74
CA ASN A 47 4.99 33.22 22.61
C ASN A 47 4.39 33.72 23.95
N ALA A 48 3.31 33.08 24.40
CA ALA A 48 2.72 33.29 25.73
C ALA A 48 3.29 32.29 26.76
N SER A 49 3.04 32.56 28.05
CA SER A 49 3.27 31.63 29.17
C SER A 49 2.17 30.58 29.33
N THR A 50 1.34 30.42 28.30
CA THR A 50 0.34 29.36 28.16
C THR A 50 0.45 28.75 26.77
N VAL A 51 0.12 27.47 26.64
CA VAL A 51 -0.24 26.85 25.37
C VAL A 51 -1.75 26.73 25.29
N SER A 52 -2.35 26.98 24.13
CA SER A 52 -3.79 26.94 23.92
C SER A 52 -4.19 25.62 23.26
N LEU A 53 -5.00 24.84 23.94
CA LEU A 53 -5.67 23.64 23.43
C LEU A 53 -6.99 24.03 22.76
N GLY A 54 -7.23 23.54 21.55
CA GLY A 54 -8.51 23.69 20.87
C GLY A 54 -9.67 22.98 21.58
N ALA A 55 -10.90 23.36 21.22
CA ALA A 55 -12.08 22.54 21.51
C ALA A 55 -11.98 21.17 20.80
N GLY A 56 -12.75 20.18 21.23
CA GLY A 56 -12.80 18.84 20.66
C GLY A 56 -13.08 17.76 21.70
N GLU A 57 -13.05 16.50 21.26
CA GLU A 57 -13.45 15.34 22.06
C GLU A 57 -12.38 14.24 21.99
N ALA A 58 -12.32 13.36 22.99
CA ALA A 58 -11.44 12.19 23.02
C ALA A 58 -12.03 11.03 23.83
N VAL A 59 -11.44 9.84 23.65
CA VAL A 59 -11.63 8.68 24.52
C VAL A 59 -10.28 8.20 25.05
N VAL A 60 -10.21 7.88 26.34
CA VAL A 60 -9.01 7.39 27.02
C VAL A 60 -9.39 6.23 27.93
N GLN A 61 -8.90 5.02 27.62
CA GLN A 61 -9.21 3.79 28.33
C GLN A 61 -10.71 3.50 28.53
N GLY A 62 -11.57 4.04 27.66
CA GLY A 62 -13.03 3.90 27.71
C GLY A 62 -13.77 5.04 28.43
N THR A 63 -13.07 6.01 29.04
CA THR A 63 -13.69 7.26 29.52
C THR A 63 -13.72 8.30 28.40
N TYR A 64 -14.83 9.05 28.32
CA TYR A 64 -15.04 10.12 27.36
C TYR A 64 -14.53 11.45 27.93
N TYR A 65 -13.97 12.30 27.06
CA TYR A 65 -13.54 13.66 27.38
C TYR A 65 -14.05 14.63 26.32
N ALA A 66 -14.53 15.80 26.76
CA ALA A 66 -14.95 16.89 25.89
C ALA A 66 -14.40 18.22 26.40
N ASN A 67 -13.93 19.05 25.46
CA ASN A 67 -13.55 20.44 25.69
C ASN A 67 -14.32 21.33 24.71
N THR A 68 -15.18 22.21 25.20
CA THR A 68 -16.10 23.00 24.35
C THR A 68 -15.55 24.37 23.93
N ALA A 69 -14.41 24.79 24.46
CA ALA A 69 -13.79 26.08 24.18
C ALA A 69 -12.25 25.98 24.16
N ALA A 70 -11.56 27.07 23.84
CA ALA A 70 -10.09 27.11 23.92
C ALA A 70 -9.63 27.05 25.39
N LEU A 71 -8.81 26.04 25.73
CA LEU A 71 -8.29 25.82 27.08
C LEU A 71 -6.81 26.22 27.15
N ASN A 72 -6.50 27.23 27.95
CA ASN A 72 -5.13 27.69 28.18
C ASN A 72 -4.46 26.86 29.29
N VAL A 73 -3.41 26.12 28.94
CA VAL A 73 -2.58 25.34 29.87
C VAL A 73 -1.33 26.14 30.21
N SER A 74 -1.08 26.39 31.49
CA SER A 74 0.08 27.14 31.98
C SER A 74 1.41 26.43 31.68
N VAL A 75 2.42 27.19 31.28
CA VAL A 75 3.80 26.71 31.03
C VAL A 75 4.66 27.05 32.25
N PRO A 76 5.16 26.06 33.01
CA PRO A 76 6.11 26.32 34.10
C PRO A 76 7.44 26.85 33.56
N THR A 77 7.92 27.99 34.08
CA THR A 77 9.20 28.59 33.69
C THR A 77 10.36 27.59 33.74
N ASN A 78 11.23 27.60 32.74
CA ASN A 78 12.47 26.82 32.72
C ASN A 78 13.61 27.59 33.41
N SER A 79 13.48 27.83 34.72
CA SER A 79 14.41 28.62 35.53
C SER A 79 15.69 27.86 35.95
N GLY A 80 15.77 26.56 35.68
CA GLY A 80 16.71 25.65 36.36
C GLY A 80 18.01 25.29 35.62
N GLY A 81 18.25 25.75 34.39
CA GLY A 81 19.47 25.36 33.67
C GLY A 81 19.70 26.03 32.32
N GLY A 82 20.95 25.97 31.85
CA GLY A 82 21.42 26.51 30.57
C GLY A 82 21.06 25.67 29.33
N SER A 83 19.94 24.93 29.37
CA SER A 83 19.48 24.05 28.30
C SER A 83 17.95 24.12 28.15
N ALA A 84 17.46 23.85 26.94
CA ALA A 84 16.02 23.71 26.71
C ALA A 84 15.46 22.47 27.42
N ARG A 85 14.22 22.58 27.90
CA ARG A 85 13.46 21.52 28.57
C ARG A 85 12.39 20.97 27.62
N ASN A 86 12.26 19.64 27.60
CA ASN A 86 11.35 18.90 26.73
C ASN A 86 10.20 18.33 27.56
N ASP A 87 9.02 18.92 27.39
CA ASP A 87 7.80 18.68 28.16
C ASP A 87 6.70 18.05 27.26
N LEU A 88 5.64 17.51 27.88
CA LEU A 88 4.45 17.02 27.17
C LEU A 88 3.18 17.72 27.67
N ILE A 89 2.25 17.96 26.75
CA ILE A 89 0.82 18.08 27.07
C ILE A 89 0.19 16.70 26.85
N VAL A 90 -0.48 16.18 27.87
CA VAL A 90 -1.15 14.87 27.83
C VAL A 90 -2.62 15.00 28.21
N LEU A 91 -3.44 14.07 27.74
CA LEU A 91 -4.78 13.84 28.29
C LEU A 91 -4.70 12.64 29.23
N ARG A 92 -5.01 12.84 30.51
CA ARG A 92 -4.89 11.85 31.59
C ARG A 92 -6.28 11.42 32.08
N ARG A 93 -6.61 10.13 31.98
CA ARG A 93 -7.62 9.48 32.84
C ARG A 93 -7.01 9.26 34.22
N ASP A 94 -7.68 9.70 35.27
CA ASP A 94 -7.29 9.44 36.66
C ASP A 94 -8.51 8.96 37.49
N PRO A 95 -8.65 7.63 37.70
CA PRO A 95 -9.76 7.04 38.46
C PRO A 95 -9.64 7.22 39.98
N SER A 96 -8.60 7.91 40.47
CA SER A 96 -8.53 8.35 41.87
C SER A 96 -9.09 9.76 42.07
N ALA A 97 -9.44 10.44 40.97
CA ALA A 97 -10.00 11.78 40.94
C ALA A 97 -11.28 11.86 40.08
N ASP A 98 -11.88 10.71 39.72
CA ASP A 98 -13.09 10.54 38.90
C ASP A 98 -13.11 11.42 37.63
N ALA A 99 -11.95 11.59 36.98
CA ALA A 99 -11.77 12.61 35.95
C ALA A 99 -10.86 12.19 34.79
N THR A 100 -11.15 12.73 33.60
CA THR A 100 -10.21 12.75 32.47
C THR A 100 -9.87 14.22 32.18
N THR A 101 -8.60 14.61 32.30
CA THR A 101 -8.17 16.01 32.28
C THR A 101 -6.88 16.23 31.48
N VAL A 102 -6.72 17.43 30.94
CA VAL A 102 -5.51 17.87 30.24
C VAL A 102 -4.46 18.28 31.26
N GLN A 103 -3.25 17.75 31.14
CA GLN A 103 -2.18 17.90 32.12
C GLN A 103 -0.88 18.37 31.44
N TYR A 104 -0.19 19.31 32.08
CA TYR A 104 1.18 19.67 31.72
C TYR A 104 2.14 18.71 32.42
N LYS A 105 2.94 17.96 31.66
CA LYS A 105 3.92 17.01 32.18
C LYS A 105 5.32 17.53 31.89
N THR A 106 5.92 18.15 32.91
CA THR A 106 7.30 18.65 32.89
C THR A 106 8.30 17.51 32.73
N GLY A 107 9.31 17.70 31.87
CA GLY A 107 10.42 16.79 31.64
C GLY A 107 11.78 17.42 31.88
N GLY A 108 12.76 17.05 31.06
CA GLY A 108 14.16 17.45 31.22
C GLY A 108 14.84 17.61 29.86
N THR A 109 16.04 17.04 29.71
CA THR A 109 16.70 16.94 28.39
C THR A 109 15.94 16.02 27.43
N SER A 110 15.24 15.01 27.95
CA SER A 110 14.29 14.16 27.24
C SER A 110 12.84 14.50 27.61
N PHE A 111 11.91 14.14 26.73
CA PHE A 111 10.47 14.12 27.03
C PHE A 111 10.17 13.11 28.14
N PRO A 112 9.24 13.39 29.06
CA PRO A 112 8.81 12.43 30.08
C PRO A 112 8.04 11.28 29.44
N SER A 113 8.04 10.11 30.08
CA SER A 113 7.22 8.96 29.66
C SER A 113 5.73 9.21 29.94
N LEU A 114 4.86 8.58 29.15
CA LEU A 114 3.44 8.48 29.46
C LEU A 114 3.23 7.51 30.63
N THR A 115 2.33 7.84 31.55
CA THR A 115 1.85 6.89 32.56
C THR A 115 0.76 6.04 31.93
N GLN A 116 0.94 4.71 31.89
CA GLN A 116 0.01 3.79 31.21
C GLN A 116 -0.29 2.56 32.08
N THR A 117 -0.98 2.79 33.20
CA THR A 117 -1.42 1.72 34.12
C THR A 117 -2.85 1.31 33.79
N LEU A 118 -3.05 0.09 33.29
CA LEU A 118 -4.39 -0.43 32.97
C LEU A 118 -5.30 -0.35 34.20
N ASN A 119 -6.54 0.14 34.00
CA ASN A 119 -7.54 0.49 35.03
C ASN A 119 -7.12 1.60 36.03
N GLY A 120 -5.85 1.95 36.15
CA GLY A 120 -5.37 3.10 36.93
C GLY A 120 -5.24 4.37 36.09
N THR A 121 -4.27 5.22 36.46
CA THR A 121 -3.90 6.43 35.71
C THR A 121 -3.37 6.06 34.32
N TRP A 122 -3.94 6.66 33.28
CA TRP A 122 -3.54 6.43 31.90
C TRP A 122 -3.49 7.74 31.10
N GLU A 123 -2.43 7.92 30.31
CA GLU A 123 -2.15 9.12 29.55
C GLU A 123 -2.01 8.82 28.06
N ILE A 124 -2.64 9.65 27.22
CA ILE A 124 -2.31 9.78 25.80
C ILE A 124 -1.63 11.14 25.53
N PRO A 125 -0.71 11.22 24.56
CA PRO A 125 -0.04 12.46 24.22
C PRO A 125 -0.96 13.36 23.37
N LEU A 126 -0.87 14.67 23.58
CA LEU A 126 -1.48 15.69 22.72
C LEU A 126 -0.40 16.49 21.99
N ALA A 127 0.61 16.98 22.71
CA ALA A 127 1.73 17.69 22.11
C ALA A 127 3.05 17.54 22.87
N ARG A 128 4.16 17.65 22.14
CA ARG A 128 5.49 17.92 22.67
C ARG A 128 5.69 19.43 22.76
N VAL A 129 6.27 19.90 23.86
CA VAL A 129 6.54 21.31 24.13
C VAL A 129 8.02 21.46 24.50
N THR A 130 8.74 22.32 23.80
CA THR A 130 10.14 22.65 24.12
C THR A 130 10.23 24.07 24.66
N VAL A 131 10.63 24.21 25.92
CA VAL A 131 10.80 25.49 26.61
C VAL A 131 12.29 25.84 26.65
N ALA A 132 12.68 26.98 26.08
CA ALA A 132 14.08 27.41 26.03
C ALA A 132 14.69 27.64 27.43
N ALA A 133 16.02 27.65 27.52
CA ALA A 133 16.75 27.95 28.76
C ALA A 133 16.34 29.33 29.32
N GLY A 134 15.95 29.40 30.60
CA GLY A 134 15.50 30.63 31.25
C GLY A 134 14.13 31.16 30.80
N ALA A 135 13.46 30.52 29.83
CA ALA A 135 12.21 31.02 29.27
C ALA A 135 10.97 30.64 30.11
N SER A 136 9.99 31.53 30.12
CA SER A 136 8.63 31.32 30.65
C SER A 136 7.56 31.24 29.55
N VAL A 137 7.96 31.24 28.27
CA VAL A 137 7.06 31.29 27.11
C VAL A 137 7.42 30.26 26.05
N VAL A 138 6.43 29.86 25.24
CA VAL A 138 6.60 28.86 24.17
C VAL A 138 6.33 29.50 22.79
N PRO A 139 7.29 29.48 21.85
CA PRO A 139 7.05 29.92 20.48
C PRO A 139 6.21 28.89 19.70
N PRO A 140 5.53 29.26 18.60
CA PRO A 140 4.75 28.31 17.80
C PRO A 140 5.55 27.07 17.36
N ALA A 141 6.81 27.26 16.95
CA ALA A 141 7.73 26.19 16.57
C ALA A 141 8.26 25.34 17.74
N GLY A 142 7.98 25.75 18.99
CA GLY A 142 8.26 24.98 20.20
C GLY A 142 7.15 23.98 20.55
N VAL A 143 6.09 23.87 19.74
CA VAL A 143 5.02 22.87 19.88
C VAL A 143 5.05 21.91 18.69
N THR A 144 5.13 20.61 18.96
CA THR A 144 4.97 19.56 17.95
C THR A 144 3.75 18.71 18.29
N ASP A 145 2.81 18.64 17.35
CA ASP A 145 1.61 17.82 17.41
C ASP A 145 1.99 16.32 17.46
N VAL A 146 1.47 15.60 18.45
CA VAL A 146 1.68 14.15 18.62
C VAL A 146 0.39 13.45 19.07
N ARG A 147 -0.78 14.05 18.79
CA ARG A 147 -2.09 13.48 19.13
C ARG A 147 -2.22 12.05 18.61
N TRP A 148 -2.73 11.16 19.47
CA TRP A 148 -3.32 9.91 19.03
C TRP A 148 -4.75 10.17 18.55
N PHE A 149 -5.19 9.45 17.52
CA PHE A 149 -6.53 9.61 16.95
C PHE A 149 -7.29 8.29 17.04
N VAL A 150 -8.60 8.38 17.21
CA VAL A 150 -9.48 7.21 17.25
C VAL A 150 -9.37 6.39 15.96
N GLY A 151 -9.11 5.10 16.10
CA GLY A 151 -9.15 4.16 14.99
C GLY A 151 -10.55 4.10 14.37
N ARG A 152 -10.62 3.98 13.05
CA ARG A 152 -11.87 3.99 12.27
C ARG A 152 -12.07 2.61 11.62
N PRO A 153 -13.25 1.97 11.76
CA PRO A 153 -13.51 0.70 11.07
C PRO A 153 -13.52 0.92 9.54
N PRO A 154 -13.04 -0.04 8.72
CA PRO A 154 -13.16 0.04 7.27
C PRO A 154 -14.61 0.18 6.83
N VAL A 155 -14.89 1.09 5.90
CA VAL A 155 -16.25 1.27 5.35
C VAL A 155 -16.42 0.46 4.07
N VAL A 156 -17.52 -0.28 3.95
CA VAL A 156 -17.86 -1.05 2.73
C VAL A 156 -18.82 -0.28 1.84
N GLY A 157 -18.76 -0.49 0.52
CA GLY A 157 -19.68 0.14 -0.42
C GLY A 157 -19.48 -0.27 -1.88
N SER A 158 -19.81 0.64 -2.79
CA SER A 158 -19.54 0.53 -4.22
C SER A 158 -19.15 1.89 -4.79
N ALA A 159 -18.43 1.88 -5.91
CA ALA A 159 -17.85 3.09 -6.50
C ALA A 159 -18.85 4.21 -6.83
N ALA A 160 -20.13 3.88 -7.02
CA ALA A 160 -21.22 4.83 -7.28
C ALA A 160 -21.77 5.53 -6.02
N TYR A 161 -21.57 4.95 -4.83
CA TYR A 161 -22.18 5.39 -3.57
C TYR A 161 -21.16 5.50 -2.42
N ARG A 162 -19.90 5.84 -2.74
CA ARG A 162 -18.85 6.04 -1.75
C ARG A 162 -19.21 7.16 -0.79
N ARG A 163 -18.86 7.01 0.50
CA ARG A 163 -18.86 8.11 1.46
C ARG A 163 -17.81 9.16 1.05
N PRO A 164 -17.92 10.43 1.50
CA PRO A 164 -16.85 11.41 1.33
C PRO A 164 -15.51 10.85 1.87
N PRO A 165 -14.39 11.04 1.14
CA PRO A 165 -13.09 10.50 1.53
C PRO A 165 -12.54 11.24 2.76
N VAL A 166 -12.28 10.50 3.84
CA VAL A 166 -11.73 11.03 5.09
C VAL A 166 -10.28 10.55 5.24
N ARG A 167 -9.38 11.42 5.73
CA ARG A 167 -7.95 11.09 5.85
C ARG A 167 -7.73 9.86 6.75
N GLY A 168 -6.98 8.88 6.25
CA GLY A 168 -6.66 7.64 6.99
C GLY A 168 -7.81 6.62 7.03
N GLN A 169 -8.98 6.93 6.49
CA GLN A 169 -10.09 6.00 6.40
C GLN A 169 -9.80 4.92 5.36
N LEU A 170 -9.93 3.65 5.73
CA LEU A 170 -9.97 2.53 4.78
C LEU A 170 -11.38 2.34 4.24
N HIS A 171 -11.49 2.01 2.96
CA HIS A 171 -12.74 1.71 2.26
C HIS A 171 -12.56 0.48 1.36
N VAL A 172 -13.58 -0.37 1.27
CA VAL A 172 -13.62 -1.51 0.35
C VAL A 172 -14.85 -1.38 -0.55
N ASP A 173 -14.63 -1.36 -1.87
CA ASP A 173 -15.68 -1.46 -2.88
C ASP A 173 -15.83 -2.90 -3.38
N ASN A 174 -17.05 -3.26 -3.76
CA ASN A 174 -17.37 -4.49 -4.52
C ASN A 174 -16.93 -5.81 -3.83
N GLY A 175 -16.52 -5.75 -2.56
CA GLY A 175 -15.99 -6.87 -1.79
C GLY A 175 -14.48 -7.09 -1.89
N SER A 176 -13.76 -6.37 -2.76
CA SER A 176 -12.34 -6.65 -3.04
C SER A 176 -11.45 -5.42 -3.28
N ASP A 177 -11.93 -4.32 -3.85
CA ASP A 177 -11.09 -3.16 -4.17
C ASP A 177 -10.88 -2.29 -2.92
N VAL A 178 -9.64 -2.18 -2.43
CA VAL A 178 -9.28 -1.44 -1.21
C VAL A 178 -8.77 -0.04 -1.55
N TYR A 179 -9.27 0.95 -0.82
CA TYR A 179 -8.92 2.36 -0.96
C TYR A 179 -8.56 3.00 0.39
N LEU A 180 -7.67 4.00 0.34
CA LEU A 180 -7.36 4.92 1.44
C LEU A 180 -7.90 6.31 1.11
N GLY A 181 -8.62 6.93 2.03
CA GLY A 181 -9.00 8.35 1.93
C GLY A 181 -7.83 9.26 2.29
N ASP A 182 -7.57 10.29 1.48
CA ASP A 182 -6.58 11.34 1.78
C ASP A 182 -7.20 12.62 2.39
N GLY A 183 -8.53 12.70 2.44
CA GLY A 183 -9.32 13.88 2.82
C GLY A 183 -10.01 14.60 1.65
N THR A 184 -9.71 14.22 0.40
CA THR A 184 -10.20 14.85 -0.83
C THR A 184 -10.55 13.83 -1.92
N SER A 185 -9.95 12.65 -1.90
CA SER A 185 -10.16 11.55 -2.85
C SER A 185 -9.93 10.18 -2.20
N TRP A 186 -10.56 9.16 -2.77
CA TRP A 186 -10.24 7.77 -2.50
C TRP A 186 -9.06 7.33 -3.38
N LYS A 187 -7.93 6.96 -2.77
CA LYS A 187 -6.74 6.45 -3.46
C LYS A 187 -6.77 4.93 -3.41
N TYR A 188 -6.81 4.31 -4.59
CA TYR A 188 -6.76 2.85 -4.74
C TYR A 188 -5.43 2.31 -4.21
N LEU A 189 -5.48 1.28 -3.36
CA LEU A 189 -4.32 0.58 -2.82
C LEU A 189 -4.06 -0.75 -3.54
N GLY A 190 -5.13 -1.48 -3.88
CA GLY A 190 -5.04 -2.83 -4.44
C GLY A 190 -6.40 -3.54 -4.41
N THR A 191 -6.54 -4.60 -5.19
CA THR A 191 -7.68 -5.53 -5.14
C THR A 191 -7.27 -6.74 -4.29
N ALA A 192 -8.19 -7.26 -3.49
CA ALA A 192 -8.06 -8.57 -2.83
C ALA A 192 -8.20 -9.70 -3.89
N GLU A 193 -7.17 -9.85 -4.71
CA GLU A 193 -6.97 -10.98 -5.62
C GLU A 193 -6.33 -12.17 -4.87
N ASP A 194 -6.60 -13.39 -5.34
CA ASP A 194 -5.94 -14.59 -4.80
C ASP A 194 -4.40 -14.47 -4.88
N PRO A 195 -3.65 -15.15 -3.97
CA PRO A 195 -2.20 -15.09 -3.98
C PRO A 195 -1.61 -15.71 -5.26
N ALA A 196 -2.30 -16.67 -5.88
CA ALA A 196 -1.89 -17.33 -7.12
C ALA A 196 -2.10 -16.45 -8.37
N ALA A 197 -1.24 -16.63 -9.37
CA ALA A 197 -1.39 -15.98 -10.67
C ALA A 197 -2.47 -16.67 -11.52
N SER A 198 -3.44 -15.90 -12.01
CA SER A 198 -4.45 -16.34 -12.97
C SER A 198 -3.83 -16.87 -14.26
N THR A 199 -4.47 -17.85 -14.90
CA THR A 199 -4.01 -18.45 -16.15
C THR A 199 -4.80 -17.94 -17.37
N TYR A 200 -4.16 -17.97 -18.54
CA TYR A 200 -4.81 -17.81 -19.84
C TYR A 200 -4.08 -18.64 -20.90
N THR A 201 -4.74 -18.91 -22.02
CA THR A 201 -4.11 -19.54 -23.20
C THR A 201 -3.61 -18.45 -24.14
N PRO A 202 -2.29 -18.29 -24.35
CA PRO A 202 -1.76 -17.30 -25.29
C PRO A 202 -2.05 -17.72 -26.73
N VAL A 203 -2.56 -16.80 -27.54
CA VAL A 203 -2.69 -17.01 -28.99
C VAL A 203 -1.43 -16.49 -29.66
N TRP A 204 -0.76 -17.37 -30.40
CA TRP A 204 0.43 -17.05 -31.19
C TRP A 204 0.03 -16.86 -32.65
N ASP A 205 0.59 -15.84 -33.31
CA ASP A 205 0.36 -15.61 -34.74
C ASP A 205 1.59 -15.02 -35.43
N ALA A 206 1.67 -15.20 -36.74
CA ALA A 206 2.54 -14.44 -37.64
C ALA A 206 1.69 -13.94 -38.81
N GLY A 207 1.74 -12.64 -39.09
CA GLY A 207 0.92 -12.01 -40.14
C GLY A 207 -0.59 -11.99 -39.86
N GLY A 208 -1.02 -12.45 -38.67
CA GLY A 208 -2.42 -12.75 -38.36
C GLY A 208 -2.79 -14.23 -38.56
N THR A 209 -1.93 -15.03 -39.19
CA THR A 209 -2.09 -16.49 -39.28
C THR A 209 -1.72 -17.12 -37.93
N ALA A 210 -2.68 -17.80 -37.29
CA ALA A 210 -2.45 -18.46 -36.02
C ALA A 210 -1.44 -19.63 -36.13
N ILE A 211 -0.54 -19.73 -35.15
CA ILE A 211 0.49 -20.78 -35.10
C ILE A 211 -0.03 -21.97 -34.29
N SER A 212 -0.01 -23.16 -34.90
CA SER A 212 -0.30 -24.42 -34.22
C SER A 212 1.00 -25.09 -33.75
N TRP A 213 1.12 -25.29 -32.44
CA TRP A 213 2.30 -25.89 -31.81
C TRP A 213 2.25 -27.42 -31.68
N GLY A 214 1.13 -28.05 -32.07
CA GLY A 214 0.87 -29.48 -31.89
C GLY A 214 0.03 -29.81 -30.64
N SER A 215 -0.69 -30.94 -30.70
CA SER A 215 -1.55 -31.38 -29.59
C SER A 215 -0.72 -31.81 -28.38
N GLY A 216 -1.15 -31.42 -27.17
CA GLY A 216 -0.39 -31.65 -25.94
C GLY A 216 0.75 -30.66 -25.66
N SER A 217 0.95 -29.64 -26.51
CA SER A 217 1.90 -28.55 -26.24
C SER A 217 1.57 -27.84 -24.94
N THR A 218 2.58 -27.53 -24.13
CA THR A 218 2.42 -26.53 -23.07
C THR A 218 2.36 -25.16 -23.74
N ASN A 219 1.22 -24.49 -23.68
CA ASN A 219 1.08 -23.11 -24.13
C ASN A 219 0.23 -22.36 -23.10
N ILE A 220 0.89 -21.81 -22.09
CA ILE A 220 0.23 -21.25 -20.90
C ILE A 220 0.80 -19.88 -20.54
N GLY A 221 -0.10 -18.91 -20.46
CA GLY A 221 0.15 -17.61 -19.89
C GLY A 221 -0.31 -17.58 -18.42
N ARG A 222 0.43 -16.86 -17.59
CA ARG A 222 0.07 -16.54 -16.20
C ARG A 222 0.20 -15.05 -16.00
N TYR A 223 -0.70 -14.42 -15.25
CA TYR A 223 -0.63 -13.01 -14.93
C TYR A 223 -1.07 -12.71 -13.50
N LYS A 224 -0.67 -11.54 -12.99
CA LYS A 224 -1.13 -11.02 -11.69
C LYS A 224 -1.05 -9.50 -11.68
N ARG A 225 -2.03 -8.82 -11.05
CA ARG A 225 -1.98 -7.36 -10.85
C ARG A 225 -0.88 -7.01 -9.84
N ILE A 226 -0.09 -5.98 -10.14
CA ILE A 226 0.95 -5.47 -9.22
C ILE A 226 0.42 -4.24 -8.48
N SER A 227 -0.03 -3.23 -9.24
CA SER A 227 -0.63 -1.99 -8.75
C SER A 227 -1.27 -1.23 -9.92
N GLY A 228 -2.31 -0.42 -9.68
CA GLY A 228 -3.00 0.32 -10.74
C GLY A 228 -3.42 -0.57 -11.92
N ASN A 229 -2.99 -0.22 -13.13
CA ASN A 229 -3.15 -1.02 -14.36
C ASN A 229 -1.90 -1.85 -14.72
N LEU A 230 -0.88 -1.91 -13.86
CA LEU A 230 0.36 -2.66 -14.10
C LEU A 230 0.19 -4.14 -13.74
N TYR A 231 0.40 -5.02 -14.72
CA TYR A 231 0.33 -6.46 -14.56
C TYR A 231 1.69 -7.12 -14.77
N TRP A 232 2.03 -8.09 -13.91
CA TRP A 232 3.07 -9.09 -14.20
C TRP A 232 2.50 -10.13 -15.17
N VAL A 233 3.33 -10.62 -16.10
CA VAL A 233 2.99 -11.73 -16.99
C VAL A 233 4.17 -12.70 -17.17
N LYS A 234 3.87 -13.99 -17.21
CA LYS A 234 4.76 -15.05 -17.66
C LYS A 234 4.05 -15.97 -18.66
N ILE A 235 4.55 -16.00 -19.89
CA ILE A 235 4.17 -16.95 -20.94
C ILE A 235 5.19 -18.08 -20.95
N GLN A 236 4.73 -19.31 -21.05
CA GLN A 236 5.55 -20.51 -21.25
C GLN A 236 5.00 -21.31 -22.42
N LEU A 237 5.87 -21.59 -23.39
CA LEU A 237 5.63 -22.42 -24.56
C LEU A 237 6.63 -23.59 -24.57
N GLN A 238 6.12 -24.81 -24.78
CA GLN A 238 6.89 -26.00 -25.12
C GLN A 238 6.08 -26.78 -26.18
N PRO A 239 6.49 -26.73 -27.47
CA PRO A 239 5.76 -27.39 -28.55
C PRO A 239 5.90 -28.92 -28.51
N THR A 240 4.87 -29.61 -29.02
CA THR A 240 4.91 -31.05 -29.35
C THR A 240 4.98 -31.32 -30.86
N GLY A 241 4.80 -30.29 -31.68
CA GLY A 241 4.87 -30.33 -33.14
C GLY A 241 5.69 -29.17 -33.70
N ASN A 242 6.07 -29.30 -34.97
CA ASN A 242 6.83 -28.29 -35.68
C ASN A 242 5.88 -27.45 -36.55
N PRO A 243 5.75 -26.14 -36.33
CA PRO A 243 4.95 -25.28 -37.20
C PRO A 243 5.61 -25.12 -38.58
N PRO A 244 4.86 -24.66 -39.61
CA PRO A 244 5.45 -24.24 -40.87
C PRO A 244 6.31 -22.98 -40.70
N ALA A 245 7.09 -22.64 -41.73
CA ALA A 245 7.75 -21.34 -41.80
C ALA A 245 6.72 -20.22 -42.01
N TYR A 246 7.00 -19.05 -41.44
CA TYR A 246 6.27 -17.81 -41.65
C TYR A 246 7.28 -16.71 -42.01
N ASP A 247 6.90 -15.82 -42.93
CA ASP A 247 7.72 -14.66 -43.33
C ASP A 247 7.46 -13.42 -42.43
N ASP A 248 6.38 -13.44 -41.65
CA ASP A 248 5.99 -12.39 -40.73
C ASP A 248 6.61 -12.54 -39.33
N PRO A 249 6.79 -11.44 -38.59
CA PRO A 249 7.16 -11.48 -37.17
C PRO A 249 6.19 -12.28 -36.31
N ILE A 250 6.72 -13.18 -35.47
CA ILE A 250 5.95 -13.88 -34.45
C ILE A 250 5.44 -12.92 -33.37
N ARG A 251 4.16 -13.06 -33.04
CA ARG A 251 3.42 -12.29 -32.03
C ARG A 251 2.73 -13.24 -31.05
N VAL A 252 2.50 -12.77 -29.83
CA VAL A 252 1.72 -13.52 -28.82
C VAL A 252 0.83 -12.59 -28.00
N THR A 253 -0.41 -13.03 -27.71
CA THR A 253 -1.36 -12.24 -26.92
C THR A 253 -0.96 -12.11 -25.45
N LEU A 254 -1.27 -10.95 -24.89
CA LEU A 254 -1.36 -10.65 -23.47
C LEU A 254 -2.83 -10.85 -23.00
N PRO A 255 -3.10 -10.96 -21.69
CA PRO A 255 -4.45 -11.23 -21.20
C PRO A 255 -5.39 -10.01 -21.31
N PHE A 256 -4.84 -8.80 -21.46
CA PHE A 256 -5.57 -7.54 -21.53
C PHE A 256 -5.09 -6.67 -22.70
N THR A 257 -5.88 -5.66 -23.05
CA THR A 257 -5.45 -4.59 -23.97
C THR A 257 -4.38 -3.72 -23.32
N LEU A 258 -3.37 -3.38 -24.12
CA LEU A 258 -2.25 -2.51 -23.78
C LEU A 258 -2.68 -1.04 -23.72
N GLN A 259 -2.07 -0.27 -22.81
CA GLN A 259 -2.13 1.18 -22.86
C GLN A 259 -1.50 1.69 -24.18
N GLY A 260 -2.24 2.50 -24.94
CA GLY A 260 -1.86 2.89 -26.32
C GLY A 260 -0.64 3.81 -26.45
N SER A 261 -0.14 4.36 -25.35
CA SER A 261 0.89 5.41 -25.29
C SER A 261 2.33 4.91 -25.16
N THR A 262 2.54 3.66 -24.74
CA THR A 262 3.84 3.15 -24.28
C THR A 262 4.29 1.89 -25.04
N ARG A 263 5.53 1.46 -24.80
CA ARG A 263 6.05 0.16 -25.22
C ARG A 263 6.69 -0.53 -24.02
N ASP A 264 6.16 -1.68 -23.66
CA ASP A 264 6.66 -2.54 -22.59
C ASP A 264 7.75 -3.46 -23.15
N LEU A 265 8.68 -3.85 -22.27
CA LEU A 265 9.77 -4.77 -22.58
C LEU A 265 9.68 -6.02 -21.71
N PHE A 266 9.96 -7.18 -22.29
CA PHE A 266 9.85 -8.48 -21.66
C PHE A 266 11.15 -9.26 -21.84
N ASN A 267 11.61 -9.94 -20.80
CA ASN A 267 12.73 -10.87 -20.91
C ASN A 267 12.24 -12.14 -21.59
N VAL A 268 12.92 -12.53 -22.66
CA VAL A 268 12.68 -13.77 -23.41
C VAL A 268 13.84 -14.71 -23.13
N ALA A 269 13.56 -15.90 -22.61
CA ALA A 269 14.54 -16.96 -22.43
C ALA A 269 14.14 -18.14 -23.31
N PHE A 270 15.09 -18.66 -24.08
CA PHE A 270 14.87 -19.79 -24.99
C PHE A 270 15.97 -20.84 -24.82
N SER A 271 15.56 -22.10 -24.85
CA SER A 271 16.44 -23.26 -24.85
C SER A 271 15.89 -24.34 -25.79
N GLN A 272 16.72 -24.77 -26.72
CA GLN A 272 16.39 -25.88 -27.60
C GLN A 272 16.58 -27.23 -26.91
N ALA A 273 15.83 -28.24 -27.36
CA ALA A 273 16.15 -29.62 -27.05
C ALA A 273 17.53 -30.01 -27.63
N THR A 274 18.24 -30.92 -26.97
CA THR A 274 19.54 -31.44 -27.45
C THR A 274 19.45 -32.03 -28.86
N ALA A 275 18.30 -32.64 -29.20
CA ALA A 275 18.02 -33.17 -30.54
C ALA A 275 17.95 -32.09 -31.64
N ASN A 276 17.66 -30.84 -31.27
CA ASN A 276 17.51 -29.70 -32.18
C ASN A 276 18.77 -28.82 -32.23
N GLY A 277 19.87 -29.24 -31.59
CA GLY A 277 21.15 -28.53 -31.54
C GLY A 277 21.48 -27.90 -30.17
N GLY A 278 20.53 -27.83 -29.24
CA GLY A 278 20.78 -27.43 -27.85
C GLY A 278 21.18 -25.95 -27.64
N LEU A 279 20.93 -25.06 -28.60
CA LEU A 279 21.20 -23.62 -28.43
C LEU A 279 20.33 -23.03 -27.31
N SER A 280 20.85 -22.02 -26.61
CA SER A 280 20.08 -21.24 -25.64
C SER A 280 20.47 -19.76 -25.72
N PHE A 281 19.51 -18.86 -25.49
CA PHE A 281 19.75 -17.42 -25.45
C PHE A 281 18.79 -16.69 -24.49
N VAL A 282 19.15 -15.43 -24.19
CA VAL A 282 18.25 -14.43 -23.61
C VAL A 282 18.09 -13.28 -24.60
N GLY A 283 16.86 -12.79 -24.76
CA GLY A 283 16.48 -11.72 -25.66
C GLY A 283 15.36 -10.85 -25.09
N THR A 284 14.80 -9.97 -25.92
CA THR A 284 13.81 -8.96 -25.52
C THR A 284 12.56 -9.03 -26.39
N GLY A 285 11.43 -9.35 -25.77
CA GLY A 285 10.10 -9.15 -26.32
C GLY A 285 9.66 -7.71 -26.13
N MET A 286 8.82 -7.19 -27.03
CA MET A 286 8.35 -5.80 -26.97
C MET A 286 6.95 -5.63 -27.55
N THR A 287 6.14 -4.77 -26.93
CA THR A 287 4.79 -4.43 -27.40
C THR A 287 4.83 -3.28 -28.40
N PHE A 288 3.84 -3.27 -29.31
CA PHE A 288 3.60 -2.19 -30.27
C PHE A 288 2.07 -1.97 -30.32
N PRO A 289 1.48 -1.16 -29.42
CA PRO A 289 0.02 -1.00 -29.35
C PRO A 289 -0.62 -0.53 -30.65
N THR A 290 0.12 0.22 -31.48
CA THR A 290 -0.26 0.70 -32.81
C THR A 290 -0.29 -0.41 -33.89
N GLU A 291 0.37 -1.55 -33.67
CA GLU A 291 0.36 -2.70 -34.58
C GLU A 291 -0.54 -3.84 -34.06
N ALA A 292 -0.61 -4.00 -32.74
CA ALA A 292 -1.48 -4.95 -32.07
C ALA A 292 -1.73 -4.51 -30.62
N ASN A 293 -2.95 -4.06 -30.33
CA ASN A 293 -3.34 -3.49 -29.04
C ASN A 293 -3.40 -4.48 -27.87
N ASN A 294 -3.06 -5.76 -28.05
CA ASN A 294 -3.01 -6.77 -26.99
C ASN A 294 -1.88 -7.81 -27.16
N LYS A 295 -0.77 -7.47 -27.86
CA LYS A 295 0.30 -8.46 -28.16
C LYS A 295 1.70 -7.95 -27.88
N ILE A 296 2.55 -8.87 -27.42
CA ILE A 296 4.00 -8.77 -27.64
C ILE A 296 4.20 -8.98 -29.14
N ALA A 297 4.61 -7.93 -29.85
CA ALA A 297 4.52 -7.84 -31.30
C ALA A 297 5.86 -8.04 -32.03
N ARG A 298 6.99 -8.00 -31.32
CA ARG A 298 8.31 -8.44 -31.81
C ARG A 298 9.08 -9.14 -30.69
N ILE A 299 9.94 -10.08 -31.06
CA ILE A 299 11.00 -10.65 -30.22
C ILE A 299 12.34 -10.34 -30.89
N ARG A 300 13.32 -9.83 -30.12
CA ARG A 300 14.69 -9.57 -30.58
C ARG A 300 15.68 -10.41 -29.77
N VAL A 301 16.75 -10.86 -30.43
CA VAL A 301 17.83 -11.66 -29.84
C VAL A 301 19.15 -10.96 -30.16
N PRO A 302 20.07 -10.78 -29.19
CA PRO A 302 21.40 -10.26 -29.48
C PRO A 302 22.19 -11.29 -30.30
N LEU A 303 22.88 -10.81 -31.34
CA LEU A 303 23.82 -11.60 -32.15
C LEU A 303 25.20 -10.93 -32.06
N SER A 304 26.25 -11.73 -31.90
CA SER A 304 27.63 -11.24 -31.97
C SER A 304 28.01 -11.00 -33.43
N GLU A 305 28.35 -9.76 -33.79
CA GLU A 305 28.91 -9.46 -35.11
C GLU A 305 30.32 -10.04 -35.23
N GLY A 306 30.43 -11.19 -35.90
CA GLY A 306 31.72 -11.85 -36.14
C GLY A 306 31.63 -13.32 -36.50
N ILE A 307 31.40 -13.63 -37.78
CA ILE A 307 32.05 -14.70 -38.56
C ILE A 307 31.52 -14.65 -39.99
N SER A 308 32.42 -14.51 -40.97
CA SER A 308 32.11 -14.69 -42.39
C SER A 308 32.10 -16.17 -42.73
N GLY A 309 30.94 -16.84 -42.62
CA GLY A 309 30.86 -18.29 -42.78
C GLY A 309 29.44 -18.88 -42.72
N THR A 310 28.56 -18.50 -43.63
CA THR A 310 27.16 -18.96 -43.64
C THR A 310 27.01 -20.38 -44.17
N SER A 311 27.04 -21.41 -43.30
CA SER A 311 26.79 -22.80 -43.71
C SER A 311 26.10 -23.66 -42.63
N GLY A 312 24.84 -23.35 -42.30
CA GLY A 312 23.99 -24.25 -41.50
C GLY A 312 22.80 -23.61 -40.78
N GLY A 313 21.60 -23.74 -41.36
CA GLY A 313 20.31 -23.76 -40.62
C GLY A 313 19.95 -22.59 -39.70
N ILE A 314 19.50 -21.45 -40.26
CA ILE A 314 19.00 -20.30 -39.49
C ILE A 314 17.59 -19.90 -40.01
N ASN A 315 16.54 -20.24 -39.24
CA ASN A 315 15.10 -19.93 -39.41
C ASN A 315 14.44 -19.98 -38.00
N SER A 316 13.21 -19.54 -37.70
CA SER A 316 12.05 -19.13 -38.51
C SER A 316 12.04 -17.61 -38.81
N ARG A 317 11.75 -17.25 -40.07
CA ARG A 317 12.76 -16.50 -40.83
C ARG A 317 12.49 -15.00 -40.97
N ASN A 318 13.33 -14.19 -40.31
CA ASN A 318 13.50 -12.73 -40.45
C ASN A 318 12.38 -11.84 -39.87
N ILE A 319 12.44 -11.63 -38.54
CA ILE A 319 11.57 -10.71 -37.78
C ILE A 319 11.71 -9.21 -38.18
N LEU A 320 12.72 -8.85 -39.02
CA LEU A 320 12.54 -7.98 -40.21
C LEU A 320 13.84 -7.71 -41.01
N THR A 321 15.04 -7.99 -40.48
CA THR A 321 16.31 -7.81 -41.22
C THR A 321 17.38 -8.89 -40.97
N ASN A 322 17.58 -9.32 -39.73
CA ASN A 322 18.52 -10.36 -39.28
C ASN A 322 18.17 -10.77 -37.84
N SER A 323 18.49 -11.96 -37.31
CA SER A 323 18.67 -13.27 -37.95
C SER A 323 18.10 -14.33 -36.98
N PRO A 324 17.42 -15.39 -37.45
CA PRO A 324 16.35 -16.05 -36.66
C PRO A 324 16.69 -17.34 -35.86
N PHE A 325 15.88 -17.65 -34.84
CA PHE A 325 15.90 -18.91 -34.09
C PHE A 325 14.65 -19.76 -34.39
N ASN A 326 14.77 -21.10 -34.33
CA ASN A 326 13.66 -22.00 -34.64
C ASN A 326 13.00 -22.48 -33.36
N ILE A 327 11.68 -22.65 -33.38
CA ILE A 327 10.89 -23.15 -32.24
C ILE A 327 10.27 -24.48 -32.67
N GLN A 328 10.86 -25.58 -32.21
CA GLN A 328 10.55 -26.94 -32.63
C GLN A 328 10.00 -27.78 -31.46
N ASN A 329 9.50 -28.97 -31.79
CA ASN A 329 9.11 -29.98 -30.80
C ASN A 329 10.21 -30.20 -29.75
N GLY A 330 9.86 -30.07 -28.48
CA GLY A 330 10.75 -30.25 -27.34
C GLY A 330 11.50 -28.99 -26.88
N ASP A 331 11.54 -27.92 -27.68
CA ASP A 331 12.15 -26.65 -27.28
C ASP A 331 11.31 -25.92 -26.22
N ILE A 332 11.94 -25.07 -25.40
CA ILE A 332 11.26 -24.30 -24.34
C ILE A 332 11.49 -22.80 -24.57
N LEU A 333 10.39 -22.05 -24.69
CA LEU A 333 10.36 -20.60 -24.76
C LEU A 333 9.61 -20.06 -23.53
N THR A 334 10.24 -19.14 -22.79
CA THR A 334 9.61 -18.41 -21.69
C THR A 334 9.73 -16.91 -21.95
N ILE A 335 8.62 -16.19 -21.83
CA ILE A 335 8.59 -14.72 -21.90
C ILE A 335 8.05 -14.21 -20.57
N THR A 336 8.76 -13.31 -19.88
CA THR A 336 8.35 -12.77 -18.58
C THR A 336 8.62 -11.28 -18.51
N GLY A 337 7.68 -10.51 -17.97
CA GLY A 337 7.82 -9.06 -17.82
C GLY A 337 6.63 -8.44 -17.11
N THR A 338 6.50 -7.12 -17.27
CA THR A 338 5.37 -6.33 -16.77
C THR A 338 4.82 -5.46 -17.89
N PHE A 339 3.52 -5.23 -17.93
CA PHE A 339 2.89 -4.36 -18.91
C PHE A 339 1.76 -3.53 -18.29
N GLU A 340 1.48 -2.37 -18.87
CA GLU A 340 0.35 -1.53 -18.45
C GLU A 340 -0.89 -1.77 -19.32
N ALA A 341 -2.02 -2.10 -18.67
CA ALA A 341 -3.31 -2.29 -19.33
C ALA A 341 -4.03 -0.95 -19.58
N ALA A 342 -4.86 -0.91 -20.62
CA ALA A 342 -5.80 0.18 -20.88
C ALA A 342 -6.95 0.18 -19.86
#